data_AF-A0A520ALY0-F1
#
_entry.id   AF-A0A520ALY0-F1
#
_cell.length_a   1.000
_cell.length_b   1.000
_cell.length_c   1.000
_cell.angle_alpha   90.00
_cell.angle_beta   90.00
_cell.angle_gamma   90.00
#
_symmetry.space_group_name_H-M   'P 1'
#
loop_
_entity.id
_entity.type
_entity.pdbx_description
1 polymer ?
#
loop_
_entity_poly.entity_id
_entity_poly.type
_entity_poly.pdbx_seq_one_letter_code
_entity_poly.pdbx_strand_id
1 'polypeptide(L)'
;MIETSPIRQITNLFNKLAEMLSFMRSAILSFCFLTLLICTSKPTFAQNDAFQKKLEIFKQKDNLIDWIYQRLAYVAEDPQQRLAYLMETQNKAWRKAKTEDEHYAWLNLLSTQGYYQLLDGKILGSTNSYEVAYNYYLRNKVADFEIVEYTTKPLSNNYTRLGDYERALYLQKLAVKFLTQTKDKPDHIAAVYSNIAISYRSMDNLGEAEKSVAAGLKLTDKNSETNIILNNILADILFDKKDYLAAAKLIETNISQQKNINQESAYRLMGSYTTAGKIYKELRNFKKAETSFAQALNLLNKYYKGSRLREKAN
;
A
#
# COMPACT_ATOMS: atom_id res chain seq x y z
N MET A 1 41.69 -13.98 77.26
CA MET A 1 41.82 -14.64 75.96
C MET A 1 40.46 -15.14 75.55
N ILE A 2 39.79 -14.45 74.64
CA ILE A 2 38.67 -15.00 73.87
C ILE A 2 39.22 -15.05 72.45
N GLU A 3 39.60 -16.24 72.02
CA GLU A 3 40.08 -16.53 70.69
C GLU A 3 39.04 -16.03 69.68
N THR A 4 39.44 -15.09 68.83
CA THR A 4 38.68 -14.80 67.62
C THR A 4 38.74 -16.04 66.75
N SER A 5 37.67 -16.82 66.80
CA SER A 5 37.50 -18.06 66.04
C SER A 5 37.93 -17.88 64.56
N PRO A 6 38.71 -18.82 63.99
CA PRO A 6 39.12 -18.82 62.58
C PRO A 6 37.97 -18.62 61.60
N ILE A 7 36.76 -18.99 62.02
CA ILE A 7 35.51 -18.84 61.27
C ILE A 7 35.22 -17.35 60.97
N ARG A 8 35.45 -16.44 61.92
CA ARG A 8 35.10 -15.01 61.79
C ARG A 8 36.01 -14.25 60.82
N GLN A 9 37.28 -14.64 60.71
CA GLN A 9 38.21 -14.10 59.71
C GLN A 9 37.90 -14.63 58.30
N ILE A 10 37.52 -15.91 58.19
CA ILE A 10 37.09 -16.52 56.92
C ILE A 10 35.80 -15.86 56.41
N THR A 11 34.80 -15.61 57.26
CA THR A 11 33.55 -14.94 56.86
C THR A 11 33.80 -13.52 56.32
N ASN A 12 34.71 -12.76 56.93
CA ASN A 12 35.07 -11.43 56.45
C ASN A 12 35.84 -11.43 55.11
N LEU A 13 36.65 -12.47 54.86
CA LEU A 13 37.36 -12.63 53.59
C LEU A 13 36.39 -13.01 52.45
N PHE A 14 35.42 -13.90 52.73
CA PHE A 14 34.38 -14.29 51.79
C PHE A 14 33.44 -13.13 51.44
N ASN A 15 33.06 -12.29 52.41
CA ASN A 15 32.23 -11.12 52.16
C ASN A 15 32.96 -10.05 51.31
N LYS A 16 34.25 -9.80 51.55
CA LYS A 16 35.05 -8.90 50.70
C LYS A 16 35.25 -9.43 49.27
N LEU A 17 35.44 -10.75 49.12
CA LEU A 17 35.50 -11.40 47.80
C LEU A 17 34.15 -11.32 47.06
N ALA A 18 33.03 -11.49 47.76
CA ALA A 18 31.69 -11.37 47.20
C ALA A 18 31.36 -9.93 46.77
N GLU A 19 31.78 -8.92 47.54
CA GLU A 19 31.65 -7.50 47.17
C GLU A 19 32.52 -7.13 45.96
N MET A 20 33.77 -7.58 45.90
CA MET A 20 34.62 -7.39 44.72
C MET A 20 34.06 -8.08 43.47
N LEU A 21 33.54 -9.31 43.61
CA LEU A 21 32.90 -10.03 42.51
C LEU A 21 31.58 -9.37 42.06
N SER A 22 30.83 -8.76 42.98
CA SER A 22 29.63 -7.96 42.69
C SER A 22 29.98 -6.68 41.92
N PHE A 23 31.02 -5.95 42.36
CA PHE A 23 31.50 -4.74 41.69
C PHE A 23 32.04 -5.05 40.28
N MET A 24 32.85 -6.11 40.14
CA MET A 24 33.35 -6.57 38.84
C MET A 24 32.22 -7.04 37.91
N ARG A 25 31.18 -7.70 38.43
CA ARG A 25 30.00 -8.08 37.64
C ARG A 25 29.20 -6.86 37.17
N SER A 26 29.03 -5.83 38.00
CA SER A 26 28.33 -4.59 37.62
C SER A 26 29.09 -3.75 36.58
N ALA A 27 30.43 -3.73 36.67
CA ALA A 27 31.29 -3.03 35.72
C ALA A 27 31.36 -3.79 34.37
N ILE A 28 31.41 -5.12 34.39
CA ILE A 28 31.38 -5.95 33.17
C ILE A 28 30.00 -5.92 32.52
N LEU A 29 28.90 -5.93 33.29
CA LEU A 29 27.53 -5.78 32.74
C LEU A 29 27.30 -4.39 32.14
N SER A 30 27.82 -3.33 32.75
CA SER A 30 27.71 -1.96 32.20
C SER A 30 28.58 -1.76 30.95
N PHE A 31 29.76 -2.38 30.89
CA PHE A 31 30.64 -2.34 29.72
C PHE A 31 30.13 -3.23 28.56
N CYS A 32 29.51 -4.39 28.87
CA CYS A 32 28.85 -5.25 27.89
C CYS A 32 27.56 -4.62 27.34
N PHE A 33 26.79 -3.86 28.12
CA PHE A 33 25.62 -3.13 27.60
C PHE A 33 26.03 -1.95 26.71
N LEU A 34 27.09 -1.22 27.04
CA LEU A 34 27.59 -0.13 26.20
C LEU A 34 28.19 -0.65 24.88
N THR A 35 28.90 -1.79 24.91
CA THR A 35 29.47 -2.40 23.70
C THR A 35 28.44 -3.15 22.85
N LEU A 36 27.38 -3.74 23.42
CA LEU A 36 26.25 -4.28 22.64
C LEU A 36 25.39 -3.19 21.97
N LEU A 37 25.23 -2.01 22.60
CA LEU A 37 24.56 -0.87 21.96
C LEU A 37 25.39 -0.33 20.78
N ILE A 38 26.72 -0.27 20.91
CA ILE A 38 27.61 0.23 19.85
C ILE A 38 27.77 -0.78 18.70
N CYS A 39 27.72 -2.09 18.97
CA CYS A 39 27.85 -3.12 17.94
C CYS A 39 26.54 -3.46 17.19
N THR A 40 25.39 -2.98 17.66
CA THR A 40 24.10 -3.10 16.94
C THR A 40 23.71 -1.83 16.21
N SER A 41 24.25 -0.67 16.60
CA SER A 41 24.24 0.53 15.76
C SER A 41 25.37 0.44 14.74
N LYS A 42 25.10 -0.05 13.52
CA LYS A 42 25.85 0.49 12.37
C LYS A 42 25.75 2.02 12.47
N PRO A 43 26.83 2.79 12.26
CA PRO A 43 26.78 4.23 12.46
C PRO A 43 25.82 4.84 11.43
N THR A 44 24.56 5.04 11.84
CA THR A 44 23.52 5.78 11.13
C THR A 44 24.03 7.15 10.71
N PHE A 45 24.96 7.70 11.48
CA PHE A 45 25.69 8.93 11.18
C PHE A 45 26.55 8.84 9.91
N ALA A 46 27.44 7.84 9.79
CA ALA A 46 28.31 7.70 8.62
C ALA A 46 27.55 7.32 7.34
N GLN A 47 26.45 6.56 7.47
CA GLN A 47 25.57 6.24 6.34
C GLN A 47 24.81 7.48 5.85
N ASN A 48 24.39 8.37 6.77
CA ASN A 48 23.77 9.65 6.42
C ASN A 48 24.77 10.58 5.73
N ASP A 49 26.01 10.66 6.22
CA ASP A 49 27.07 11.49 5.61
C ASP A 49 27.41 11.04 4.17
N ALA A 50 27.54 9.73 3.94
CA ALA A 50 27.79 9.19 2.60
C ALA A 50 26.61 9.46 1.65
N PHE A 51 25.38 9.34 2.14
CA PHE A 51 24.17 9.65 1.37
C PHE A 51 24.10 11.13 0.98
N GLN A 52 24.28 12.05 1.93
CA GLN A 52 24.26 13.49 1.63
C GLN A 52 25.39 13.87 0.66
N LYS A 53 26.60 13.33 0.87
CA LYS A 53 27.73 13.55 -0.05
C LYS A 53 27.40 13.10 -1.47
N LYS A 54 26.71 11.98 -1.64
CA LYS A 54 26.27 11.49 -2.96
C LYS A 54 25.27 12.45 -3.62
N LEU A 55 24.31 12.97 -2.86
CA LEU A 55 23.38 13.98 -3.38
C LEU A 55 24.08 15.26 -3.81
N GLU A 56 25.05 15.75 -3.04
CA GLU A 56 25.83 16.94 -3.39
C GLU A 56 26.71 16.71 -4.64
N ILE A 57 27.26 15.50 -4.82
CA ILE A 57 27.97 15.15 -6.06
C ILE A 57 27.04 15.23 -7.27
N PHE A 58 25.79 14.75 -7.17
CA PHE A 58 24.83 14.86 -8.27
C PHE A 58 24.48 16.31 -8.58
N LYS A 59 24.34 17.17 -7.56
CA LYS A 59 24.16 18.62 -7.75
C LYS A 59 25.32 19.26 -8.48
N GLN A 60 26.56 18.99 -8.06
CA GLN A 60 27.77 19.54 -8.68
C GLN A 60 27.91 19.12 -10.15
N LYS A 61 27.45 17.92 -10.49
CA LYS A 61 27.43 17.40 -11.87
C LYS A 61 26.20 17.81 -12.68
N ASP A 62 25.32 18.65 -12.11
CA ASP A 62 24.01 19.02 -12.65
C ASP A 62 23.11 17.84 -13.05
N ASN A 63 23.24 16.70 -12.37
CA ASN A 63 22.50 15.47 -12.66
C ASN A 63 21.24 15.36 -11.79
N LEU A 64 20.14 15.93 -12.29
CA LEU A 64 18.85 15.95 -11.59
C LEU A 64 18.22 14.56 -11.48
N ILE A 65 18.35 13.73 -12.52
CA ILE A 65 17.71 12.41 -12.59
C ILE A 65 18.21 11.50 -11.46
N ASP A 66 19.53 11.32 -11.35
CA ASP A 66 20.11 10.47 -10.32
C ASP A 66 19.88 11.05 -8.92
N TRP A 67 19.84 12.38 -8.80
CA TRP A 67 19.49 13.02 -7.54
C TRP A 67 18.07 12.67 -7.09
N ILE A 68 17.08 12.70 -8.00
CA ILE A 68 15.69 12.30 -7.71
C ILE A 68 15.64 10.82 -7.32
N TYR A 69 16.19 9.93 -8.16
CA TYR A 69 16.10 8.50 -7.91
C TYR A 69 16.85 8.07 -6.64
N GLN A 70 17.96 8.73 -6.29
CA GLN A 70 18.65 8.48 -5.03
C GLN A 70 17.79 8.83 -3.82
N ARG A 71 16.98 9.90 -3.90
CA ARG A 71 16.02 10.28 -2.85
C ARG A 71 14.84 9.32 -2.79
N LEU A 72 14.30 8.90 -3.94
CA LEU A 72 13.22 7.91 -3.99
C LEU A 72 13.65 6.56 -3.42
N ALA A 73 14.83 6.07 -3.80
CA ALA A 73 15.40 4.84 -3.26
C ALA A 73 15.59 4.92 -1.73
N TYR A 74 16.08 6.06 -1.22
CA TYR A 74 16.17 6.28 0.22
C TYR A 74 14.80 6.23 0.90
N VAL A 75 13.76 6.84 0.33
CA VAL A 75 12.41 6.78 0.92
C VAL A 75 11.86 5.36 0.89
N ALA A 76 12.10 4.60 -0.18
CA ALA A 76 11.55 3.26 -0.37
C ALA A 76 11.98 2.24 0.71
N GLU A 77 13.14 2.44 1.34
CA GLU A 77 13.62 1.57 2.44
C GLU A 77 12.81 1.72 3.74
N ASP A 78 12.28 2.91 4.03
CA ASP A 78 11.49 3.18 5.24
C ASP A 78 10.46 4.30 4.96
N PRO A 79 9.42 4.01 4.18
CA PRO A 79 8.54 5.03 3.63
C PRO A 79 7.70 5.72 4.69
N GLN A 80 7.37 5.03 5.79
CA GLN A 80 6.58 5.60 6.87
C GLN A 80 7.37 6.70 7.61
N GLN A 81 8.64 6.44 7.94
CA GLN A 81 9.47 7.43 8.63
C GLN A 81 10.03 8.50 7.69
N ARG A 82 10.17 8.20 6.39
CA ARG A 82 10.81 9.10 5.40
C ARG A 82 9.81 9.88 4.54
N LEU A 83 8.52 9.82 4.84
CA LEU A 83 7.50 10.57 4.07
C LEU A 83 7.73 12.08 4.08
N ALA A 84 8.08 12.68 5.23
CA ALA A 84 8.37 14.11 5.29
C ALA A 84 9.55 14.50 4.35
N TYR A 85 10.60 13.69 4.35
CA TYR A 85 11.76 13.86 3.46
C TYR A 85 11.37 13.77 1.97
N LEU A 86 10.46 12.86 1.61
CA LEU A 86 9.92 12.76 0.25
C LEU A 86 9.19 14.04 -0.14
N MET A 87 8.33 14.57 0.74
CA MET A 87 7.54 15.76 0.46
C MET A 87 8.37 17.03 0.30
N GLU A 88 9.52 17.13 0.98
CA GLU A 88 10.44 18.25 0.82
C GLU A 88 11.23 18.24 -0.50
N THR A 89 11.23 17.13 -1.24
CA THR A 89 12.15 16.92 -2.39
C THR A 89 12.05 18.03 -3.43
N GLN A 90 10.85 18.48 -3.77
CA GLN A 90 10.68 19.57 -4.75
C GLN A 90 11.34 20.87 -4.31
N ASN A 91 11.28 21.19 -3.02
CA ASN A 91 11.86 22.41 -2.44
C ASN A 91 13.39 22.33 -2.32
N LYS A 92 13.94 21.11 -2.25
CA LYS A 92 15.39 20.88 -2.15
C LYS A 92 16.09 20.80 -3.50
N ALA A 93 15.34 20.68 -4.60
CA ALA A 93 15.91 20.71 -5.94
C ALA A 93 16.48 22.10 -6.23
N TRP A 94 17.67 22.17 -6.81
CA TRP A 94 18.38 23.43 -7.10
C TRP A 94 17.94 24.05 -8.44
N ARG A 95 17.18 23.30 -9.25
CA ARG A 95 16.65 23.73 -10.53
C ARG A 95 15.41 22.92 -10.91
N LYS A 96 14.73 23.36 -11.98
CA LYS A 96 13.64 22.62 -12.64
C LYS A 96 14.20 21.59 -13.63
N ALA A 97 13.37 20.61 -13.96
CA ALA A 97 13.60 19.68 -15.08
C ALA A 97 13.57 20.43 -16.42
N LYS A 98 14.43 20.01 -17.36
CA LYS A 98 14.66 20.63 -18.67
C LYS A 98 14.54 19.64 -19.83
N THR A 99 14.97 18.40 -19.64
CA THR A 99 14.95 17.35 -20.67
C THR A 99 13.74 16.43 -20.48
N GLU A 100 13.38 15.68 -21.53
CA GLU A 100 12.29 14.69 -21.47
C GLU A 100 12.52 13.67 -20.34
N ASP A 101 13.72 13.13 -20.21
CA ASP A 101 14.09 12.19 -19.14
C ASP A 101 14.01 12.82 -17.75
N GLU A 102 14.37 14.10 -17.60
CA GLU A 102 14.22 14.82 -16.34
C GLU A 102 12.75 15.05 -15.99
N HIS A 103 11.92 15.35 -16.98
CA HIS A 103 10.47 15.47 -16.78
C HIS A 103 9.85 14.12 -16.38
N TYR A 104 10.34 13.02 -16.96
CA TYR A 104 9.95 11.66 -16.56
C TYR A 104 10.33 11.35 -15.11
N ALA A 105 11.58 11.61 -14.72
CA ALA A 105 12.03 11.41 -13.34
C ALA A 105 11.26 12.31 -12.34
N TRP A 106 10.97 13.55 -12.73
CA TRP A 106 10.18 14.47 -11.92
C TRP A 106 8.72 14.00 -11.76
N LEU A 107 8.10 13.52 -12.83
CA LEU A 107 6.73 13.00 -12.77
C LEU A 107 6.65 11.71 -11.92
N ASN A 108 7.67 10.86 -11.94
CA ASN A 108 7.81 9.73 -11.02
C ASN A 108 7.82 10.18 -9.56
N LEU A 109 8.61 11.21 -9.23
CA LEU A 109 8.63 11.80 -7.89
C LEU A 109 7.24 12.28 -7.46
N LEU A 110 6.55 13.06 -8.30
CA LEU A 110 5.23 13.60 -7.97
C LEU A 110 4.19 12.48 -7.76
N SER A 111 4.21 11.45 -8.61
CA SER A 111 3.32 10.30 -8.47
C SER A 111 3.63 9.48 -7.21
N THR A 112 4.91 9.33 -6.88
CA THR A 112 5.37 8.60 -5.69
C THR A 112 4.99 9.32 -4.39
N GLN A 113 4.98 10.67 -4.38
CA GLN A 113 4.43 11.45 -3.26
C GLN A 113 2.96 11.11 -3.02
N GLY A 114 2.14 11.08 -4.09
CA GLY A 114 0.74 10.68 -4.00
C GLY A 114 0.57 9.26 -3.46
N TYR A 115 1.40 8.33 -3.93
CA TYR A 115 1.39 6.93 -3.49
C TYR A 115 1.68 6.77 -2.00
N TYR A 116 2.80 7.31 -1.51
CA TYR A 116 3.19 7.12 -0.11
C TYR A 116 2.29 7.88 0.87
N GLN A 117 1.73 9.03 0.47
CA GLN A 117 0.72 9.69 1.29
C GLN A 117 -0.55 8.83 1.44
N LEU A 118 -0.96 8.09 0.39
CA LEU A 118 -2.10 7.18 0.50
C LEU A 118 -1.81 6.02 1.46
N LEU A 119 -0.60 5.45 1.41
CA LEU A 119 -0.17 4.39 2.32
C LEU A 119 -0.14 4.85 3.79
N ASP A 120 0.22 6.12 4.02
CA ASP A 120 0.19 6.76 5.34
C ASP A 120 -1.22 7.21 5.77
N GLY A 121 -2.26 6.88 5.00
CA GLY A 121 -3.65 7.23 5.30
C GLY A 121 -4.04 8.68 4.99
N LYS A 122 -3.16 9.47 4.39
CA LYS A 122 -3.37 10.89 4.05
C LYS A 122 -4.04 11.05 2.68
N ILE A 123 -5.30 10.63 2.56
CA ILE A 123 -6.02 10.60 1.27
C ILE A 123 -6.16 11.98 0.62
N LEU A 124 -6.41 13.06 1.38
CA LEU A 124 -6.53 14.41 0.84
C LEU A 124 -5.19 14.91 0.27
N GLY A 125 -4.10 14.69 1.01
CA GLY A 125 -2.75 14.96 0.53
C GLY A 125 -2.49 14.18 -0.76
N SER A 126 -2.75 12.87 -0.74
CA SER A 126 -2.50 11.98 -1.86
C SER A 126 -3.22 12.46 -3.12
N THR A 127 -4.48 12.88 -2.97
CA THR A 127 -5.30 13.46 -4.04
C THR A 127 -4.63 14.71 -4.62
N ASN A 128 -4.23 15.66 -3.79
CA ASN A 128 -3.54 16.87 -4.23
C ASN A 128 -2.20 16.55 -4.92
N SER A 129 -1.40 15.62 -4.40
CA SER A 129 -0.14 15.21 -5.04
C SER A 129 -0.36 14.58 -6.42
N TYR A 130 -1.38 13.74 -6.59
CA TYR A 130 -1.71 13.19 -7.91
C TYR A 130 -2.33 14.23 -8.85
N GLU A 131 -3.10 15.21 -8.37
CA GLU A 131 -3.54 16.36 -9.18
C GLU A 131 -2.35 17.18 -9.68
N VAL A 132 -1.34 17.41 -8.82
CA VAL A 132 -0.09 18.07 -9.21
C VAL A 132 0.66 17.25 -10.26
N ALA A 133 0.78 15.93 -10.07
CA ALA A 133 1.41 15.02 -11.04
C ALA A 133 0.68 15.05 -12.40
N TYR A 134 -0.65 14.93 -12.40
CA TYR A 134 -1.45 14.95 -13.62
C TYR A 134 -1.35 16.29 -14.35
N ASN A 135 -1.43 17.41 -13.63
CA ASN A 135 -1.22 18.75 -14.22
C ASN A 135 0.20 18.91 -14.79
N TYR A 136 1.21 18.33 -14.12
CA TYR A 136 2.58 18.35 -14.62
C TYR A 136 2.72 17.55 -15.92
N TYR A 137 2.11 16.37 -16.00
CA TYR A 137 2.06 15.56 -17.22
C TYR A 137 1.43 16.33 -18.38
N LEU A 138 0.26 16.95 -18.17
CA LEU A 138 -0.43 17.72 -19.22
C LEU A 138 0.39 18.91 -19.73
N ARG A 139 1.09 19.60 -18.82
CA ARG A 139 1.90 20.79 -19.16
C ARG A 139 3.18 20.45 -19.92
N ASN A 140 3.87 19.40 -19.50
CA ASN A 140 5.19 19.05 -20.04
C ASN A 140 5.13 17.96 -21.12
N LYS A 141 3.97 17.34 -21.35
CA LYS A 141 3.75 16.29 -22.36
C LYS A 141 4.77 15.15 -22.25
N VAL A 142 4.94 14.63 -21.04
CA VAL A 142 5.94 13.60 -20.73
C VAL A 142 5.61 12.31 -21.51
N ALA A 143 6.38 12.02 -22.56
CA ALA A 143 6.20 10.83 -23.37
C ALA A 143 6.52 9.55 -22.56
N ASP A 144 5.95 8.42 -23.00
CA ASP A 144 6.20 7.06 -22.48
C ASP A 144 5.98 6.83 -20.99
N PHE A 145 5.48 7.83 -20.26
CA PHE A 145 5.06 7.67 -18.88
C PHE A 145 3.71 6.95 -18.84
N GLU A 146 3.62 5.86 -18.05
CA GLU A 146 2.40 5.10 -17.81
C GLU A 146 1.43 5.90 -16.90
N ILE A 147 0.95 7.04 -17.42
CA ILE A 147 0.17 8.03 -16.69
C ILE A 147 -1.12 7.45 -16.13
N VAL A 148 -1.68 6.46 -16.83
CA VAL A 148 -2.88 5.77 -16.38
C VAL A 148 -2.59 4.99 -15.10
N GLU A 149 -1.55 4.17 -15.08
CA GLU A 149 -1.26 3.30 -13.95
C GLU A 149 -0.76 4.09 -12.73
N TYR A 150 0.21 4.98 -12.94
CA TYR A 150 0.89 5.64 -11.82
C TYR A 150 0.26 6.96 -11.37
N THR A 151 -0.72 7.51 -12.09
CA THR A 151 -1.33 8.80 -11.72
C THR A 151 -2.85 8.81 -11.81
N THR A 152 -3.45 8.62 -12.99
CA THR A 152 -4.90 8.88 -13.13
C THR A 152 -5.75 7.78 -12.52
N LYS A 153 -5.31 6.51 -12.56
CA LYS A 153 -5.98 5.41 -11.87
C LYS A 153 -6.00 5.63 -10.35
N PRO A 154 -4.87 5.85 -9.64
CA PRO A 154 -4.92 6.12 -8.20
C PRO A 154 -5.62 7.44 -7.85
N LEU A 155 -5.51 8.49 -8.67
CA LEU A 155 -6.27 9.74 -8.49
C LEU A 155 -7.78 9.49 -8.55
N SER A 156 -8.25 8.79 -9.58
CA SER A 156 -9.68 8.46 -9.73
C SER A 156 -10.19 7.59 -8.59
N ASN A 157 -9.37 6.64 -8.11
CA ASN A 157 -9.71 5.81 -6.96
C ASN A 157 -9.81 6.63 -5.67
N ASN A 158 -8.97 7.65 -5.49
CA ASN A 158 -9.09 8.58 -4.37
C ASN A 158 -10.38 9.38 -4.46
N TYR A 159 -10.74 9.91 -5.63
CA TYR A 159 -12.02 10.59 -5.82
C TYR A 159 -13.22 9.69 -5.51
N THR A 160 -13.23 8.42 -5.96
CA THR A 160 -14.29 7.46 -5.60
C THR A 160 -14.38 7.26 -4.09
N ARG A 161 -13.26 7.18 -3.37
CA ARG A 161 -13.24 7.04 -1.90
C ARG A 161 -13.70 8.31 -1.18
N LEU A 162 -13.52 9.47 -1.79
CA LEU A 162 -13.97 10.77 -1.28
C LEU A 162 -15.41 11.11 -1.65
N GLY A 163 -16.09 10.24 -2.41
CA GLY A 163 -17.46 10.48 -2.88
C GLY A 163 -17.56 11.41 -4.09
N ASP A 164 -16.42 11.83 -4.67
CA ASP A 164 -16.39 12.66 -5.87
C ASP A 164 -16.46 11.79 -7.13
N TYR A 165 -17.62 11.18 -7.33
CA TYR A 165 -17.81 10.22 -8.41
C TYR A 165 -17.73 10.86 -9.79
N GLU A 166 -18.06 12.14 -9.93
CA GLU A 166 -18.00 12.87 -11.20
C GLU A 166 -16.55 13.01 -11.69
N ARG A 167 -15.64 13.49 -10.83
CA ARG A 167 -14.21 13.58 -11.21
C ARG A 167 -13.58 12.19 -11.37
N ALA A 168 -13.99 11.21 -10.56
CA ALA A 168 -13.56 9.83 -10.73
C ALA A 168 -13.93 9.28 -12.12
N LEU A 169 -15.21 9.38 -12.50
CA LEU A 169 -15.72 8.92 -13.79
C LEU A 169 -15.09 9.66 -14.97
N TYR A 170 -14.85 10.96 -14.85
CA TYR A 170 -14.15 11.72 -15.87
C TYR A 170 -12.77 11.12 -16.17
N LEU A 171 -11.95 10.92 -15.13
CA LEU A 171 -10.61 10.35 -15.28
C LEU A 171 -10.64 8.90 -15.76
N GLN A 172 -11.57 8.09 -15.27
CA GLN A 172 -11.68 6.68 -15.68
C GLN A 172 -12.10 6.54 -17.15
N LYS A 173 -13.07 7.35 -17.62
CA LYS A 173 -13.47 7.36 -19.04
C LYS A 173 -12.32 7.86 -19.93
N LEU A 174 -11.58 8.87 -19.48
CA LEU A 174 -10.38 9.34 -20.17
C LEU A 174 -9.32 8.24 -20.26
N ALA A 175 -9.11 7.48 -19.18
CA ALA A 175 -8.18 6.34 -19.16
C ALA A 175 -8.61 5.23 -20.14
N VAL A 176 -9.90 4.86 -20.21
CA VAL A 176 -10.40 3.91 -21.21
C VAL A 176 -10.09 4.40 -22.63
N LYS A 177 -10.38 5.68 -22.92
CA LYS A 177 -10.09 6.28 -24.23
C LYS A 177 -8.60 6.20 -24.56
N PHE A 178 -7.75 6.61 -23.62
CA PHE A 178 -6.30 6.61 -23.79
C PHE A 178 -5.77 5.20 -24.07
N LEU A 179 -6.06 4.22 -23.21
CA LEU A 179 -5.60 2.84 -23.35
C LEU A 179 -6.11 2.18 -24.65
N THR A 180 -7.33 2.52 -25.08
CA THR A 180 -7.88 2.03 -26.35
C THR A 180 -7.11 2.62 -27.54
N GLN A 181 -6.81 3.92 -27.51
CA GLN A 181 -6.08 4.61 -28.58
C GLN A 181 -4.62 4.14 -28.68
N THR A 182 -3.98 3.83 -27.56
CA THR A 182 -2.62 3.31 -27.50
C THR A 182 -2.53 1.79 -27.73
N LYS A 183 -3.67 1.11 -27.94
CA LYS A 183 -3.77 -0.35 -28.14
C LYS A 183 -3.14 -1.14 -26.99
N ASP A 184 -3.40 -0.71 -25.76
CA ASP A 184 -2.95 -1.42 -24.56
C ASP A 184 -3.63 -2.81 -24.44
N LYS A 185 -3.18 -3.61 -23.48
CA LYS A 185 -3.72 -4.93 -23.17
C LYS A 185 -5.21 -4.81 -22.81
N PRO A 186 -6.09 -5.65 -23.39
CA PRO A 186 -7.53 -5.65 -23.08
C PRO A 186 -7.83 -5.75 -21.57
N ASP A 187 -7.05 -6.53 -20.82
CA ASP A 187 -7.23 -6.70 -19.37
C ASP A 187 -6.97 -5.41 -18.58
N HIS A 188 -6.05 -4.54 -19.03
CA HIS A 188 -5.84 -3.22 -18.42
C HIS A 188 -7.06 -2.31 -18.61
N ILE A 189 -7.67 -2.34 -19.80
CA ILE A 189 -8.90 -1.59 -20.09
C ILE A 189 -10.06 -2.14 -19.25
N ALA A 190 -10.17 -3.46 -19.13
CA ALA A 190 -11.15 -4.13 -18.27
C ALA A 190 -11.02 -3.73 -16.80
N ALA A 191 -9.79 -3.58 -16.30
CA ALA A 191 -9.55 -3.13 -14.94
C ALA A 191 -10.08 -1.71 -14.70
N VAL A 192 -9.98 -0.81 -15.69
CA VAL A 192 -10.60 0.53 -15.62
C VAL A 192 -12.12 0.44 -15.59
N TYR A 193 -12.73 -0.44 -16.39
CA TYR A 193 -14.18 -0.67 -16.35
C TYR A 193 -14.67 -1.15 -14.97
N SER A 194 -13.86 -1.91 -14.23
CA SER A 194 -14.20 -2.29 -12.85
C SER A 194 -14.33 -1.06 -11.92
N ASN A 195 -13.46 -0.06 -12.07
CA ASN A 195 -13.54 1.19 -11.30
C ASN A 195 -14.72 2.08 -11.72
N ILE A 196 -15.05 2.09 -13.02
CA ILE A 196 -16.24 2.77 -13.54
C ILE A 196 -17.51 2.15 -12.96
N ALA A 197 -17.59 0.80 -12.95
CA ALA A 197 -18.71 0.08 -12.37
C ALA A 197 -18.90 0.40 -10.88
N ILE A 198 -17.81 0.42 -10.10
CA ILE A 198 -17.85 0.82 -8.68
C ILE A 198 -18.34 2.27 -8.53
N SER A 199 -17.87 3.18 -9.37
CA SER A 199 -18.25 4.60 -9.28
C SER A 199 -19.75 4.79 -9.58
N TYR A 200 -20.27 4.18 -10.66
CA TYR A 200 -21.70 4.21 -10.94
C TYR A 200 -22.55 3.53 -9.87
N ARG A 201 -22.11 2.37 -9.36
CA ARG A 201 -22.78 1.69 -8.25
C ARG A 201 -22.86 2.57 -7.00
N SER A 202 -21.79 3.30 -6.69
CA SER A 202 -21.76 4.22 -5.55
C SER A 202 -22.69 5.43 -5.71
N MET A 203 -23.05 5.76 -6.95
CA MET A 203 -24.07 6.77 -7.29
C MET A 203 -25.49 6.18 -7.36
N ASP A 204 -25.69 4.91 -6.97
CA ASP A 204 -26.94 4.14 -7.15
C ASP A 204 -27.39 4.02 -8.63
N ASN A 205 -26.50 4.28 -9.58
CA ASN A 205 -26.77 4.09 -11.01
C ASN A 205 -26.43 2.65 -11.43
N LEU A 206 -27.25 1.71 -10.95
CA LEU A 206 -27.02 0.28 -11.12
C LEU A 206 -27.03 -0.16 -12.60
N GLY A 207 -27.78 0.54 -13.47
CA GLY A 207 -27.83 0.25 -14.90
C GLY A 207 -26.51 0.55 -15.62
N GLU A 208 -25.90 1.70 -15.34
CA GLU A 208 -24.58 2.03 -15.90
C GLU A 208 -23.45 1.21 -15.26
N ALA A 209 -23.60 0.84 -13.99
CA ALA A 209 -22.68 -0.08 -13.32
C ALA A 209 -22.66 -1.45 -14.02
N GLU A 210 -23.83 -2.03 -14.30
CA GLU A 210 -23.97 -3.32 -14.98
C GLU A 210 -23.44 -3.27 -16.43
N LYS A 211 -23.73 -2.20 -17.17
CA LYS A 211 -23.14 -1.97 -18.51
C LYS A 211 -21.62 -1.90 -18.47
N SER A 212 -21.06 -1.25 -17.45
CA SER A 212 -19.61 -1.14 -17.28
C SER A 212 -18.97 -2.50 -16.97
N VAL A 213 -19.61 -3.31 -16.13
CA VAL A 213 -19.16 -4.70 -15.90
C VAL A 213 -19.22 -5.51 -17.18
N ALA A 214 -20.32 -5.44 -17.93
CA ALA A 214 -20.46 -6.16 -19.20
C ALA A 214 -19.40 -5.73 -20.24
N ALA A 215 -19.04 -4.44 -20.28
CA ALA A 215 -17.96 -3.95 -21.14
C ALA A 215 -16.59 -4.51 -20.72
N GLY A 216 -16.30 -4.54 -19.41
CA GLY A 216 -15.08 -5.14 -18.87
C GLY A 216 -14.98 -6.64 -19.16
N LEU A 217 -16.05 -7.41 -18.93
CA LEU A 217 -16.03 -8.86 -19.09
C LEU A 217 -15.75 -9.30 -20.54
N LYS A 218 -16.15 -8.50 -21.54
CA LYS A 218 -15.85 -8.74 -22.96
C LYS A 218 -14.36 -8.66 -23.30
N LEU A 219 -13.56 -8.04 -22.43
CA LEU A 219 -12.13 -7.80 -22.61
C LEU A 219 -11.26 -8.73 -21.76
N THR A 220 -11.86 -9.65 -21.00
CA THR A 220 -11.14 -10.54 -20.06
C THR A 220 -11.27 -12.00 -20.44
N ASP A 221 -10.23 -12.76 -20.17
CA ASP A 221 -10.32 -14.22 -20.13
C ASP A 221 -11.10 -14.68 -18.89
N LYS A 222 -11.85 -15.78 -19.00
CA LYS A 222 -12.73 -16.30 -17.94
C LYS A 222 -12.03 -16.58 -16.59
N ASN A 223 -10.72 -16.80 -16.62
CA ASN A 223 -9.91 -17.10 -15.44
C ASN A 223 -8.96 -15.95 -15.06
N SER A 224 -9.06 -14.78 -15.70
CA SER A 224 -8.21 -13.64 -15.36
C SER A 224 -8.62 -13.03 -14.02
N GLU A 225 -7.67 -12.37 -13.36
CA GLU A 225 -7.93 -11.71 -12.09
C GLU A 225 -8.99 -10.60 -12.23
N THR A 226 -8.95 -9.88 -13.34
CA THR A 226 -9.92 -8.83 -13.66
C THR A 226 -11.32 -9.40 -13.88
N ASN A 227 -11.44 -10.60 -14.49
CA ASN A 227 -12.73 -11.29 -14.61
C ASN A 227 -13.34 -11.61 -13.24
N ILE A 228 -12.52 -12.08 -12.29
CA ILE A 228 -12.95 -12.37 -10.91
C ILE A 228 -13.43 -11.10 -10.21
N ILE A 229 -12.70 -9.99 -10.37
CA ILE A 229 -13.08 -8.68 -9.79
C ILE A 229 -14.42 -8.21 -10.36
N LEU A 230 -14.59 -8.27 -11.68
CA LEU A 230 -15.82 -7.85 -12.36
C LEU A 230 -17.03 -8.68 -11.93
N ASN A 231 -16.89 -10.00 -11.80
CA ASN A 231 -17.97 -10.86 -11.31
C ASN A 231 -18.30 -10.61 -9.82
N ASN A 232 -17.31 -10.23 -9.01
CA ASN A 232 -17.59 -9.79 -7.64
C ASN A 232 -18.43 -8.52 -7.62
N ILE A 233 -18.06 -7.52 -8.44
CA ILE A 233 -18.81 -6.27 -8.56
C ILE A 233 -20.22 -6.53 -9.09
N LEU A 234 -20.40 -7.45 -10.04
CA LEU A 234 -21.73 -7.83 -10.51
C LEU A 234 -22.57 -8.49 -9.42
N ALA A 235 -21.97 -9.31 -8.56
CA ALA A 235 -22.68 -9.87 -7.41
C ALA A 235 -23.13 -8.78 -6.43
N ASP A 236 -22.30 -7.76 -6.18
CA ASP A 236 -22.68 -6.59 -5.38
C ASP A 236 -23.80 -5.78 -6.05
N ILE A 237 -23.78 -5.61 -7.37
CA ILE A 237 -24.86 -4.93 -8.13
C ILE A 237 -26.17 -5.73 -8.03
N LEU A 238 -26.12 -7.05 -8.19
CA LEU A 238 -27.30 -7.92 -8.05
C LEU A 238 -27.86 -7.87 -6.62
N PHE A 239 -26.97 -7.80 -5.62
CA PHE A 239 -27.36 -7.60 -4.22
C PHE A 239 -28.11 -6.27 -4.02
N ASP A 240 -27.63 -5.16 -4.58
CA ASP A 240 -28.30 -3.85 -4.49
C ASP A 240 -29.65 -3.85 -5.21
N LYS A 241 -29.76 -4.59 -6.32
CA LYS A 241 -31.03 -4.84 -7.04
C LYS A 241 -31.98 -5.81 -6.29
N LYS A 242 -31.56 -6.33 -5.13
CA LYS A 242 -32.28 -7.32 -4.30
C LYS A 242 -32.49 -8.68 -4.99
N ASP A 243 -31.74 -8.98 -6.05
CA ASP A 243 -31.71 -10.30 -6.68
C ASP A 243 -30.69 -11.20 -5.97
N TYR A 244 -31.01 -11.53 -4.72
CA TYR A 244 -30.10 -12.25 -3.83
C TYR A 244 -29.81 -13.68 -4.30
N LEU A 245 -30.74 -14.31 -5.03
CA LEU A 245 -30.54 -15.67 -5.55
C LEU A 245 -29.55 -15.66 -6.72
N ALA A 246 -29.67 -14.72 -7.66
CA ALA A 246 -28.69 -14.58 -8.73
C ALA A 246 -27.31 -14.17 -8.17
N ALA A 247 -27.28 -13.24 -7.21
CA ALA A 247 -26.06 -12.82 -6.54
C ALA A 247 -25.35 -14.01 -5.86
N ALA A 248 -26.11 -14.86 -5.14
CA ALA A 248 -25.58 -16.05 -4.46
C ALA A 248 -24.96 -17.04 -5.45
N LYS A 249 -25.66 -17.35 -6.54
CA LYS A 249 -25.15 -18.28 -7.57
C LYS A 249 -23.86 -17.75 -8.21
N LEU A 250 -23.82 -16.46 -8.51
CA LEU A 250 -22.66 -15.82 -9.12
C LEU A 250 -21.46 -15.82 -8.18
N ILE A 251 -21.64 -15.39 -6.93
CA ILE A 251 -20.52 -15.30 -5.98
C ILE A 251 -19.95 -16.66 -5.60
N GLU A 252 -20.79 -17.71 -5.50
CA GLU A 252 -20.30 -19.08 -5.27
C GLU A 252 -19.43 -19.57 -6.44
N THR A 253 -19.86 -19.30 -7.67
CA THR A 253 -19.08 -19.62 -8.87
C THR A 253 -17.74 -18.87 -8.85
N ASN A 254 -17.77 -17.57 -8.57
CA ASN A 254 -16.58 -16.72 -8.53
C ASN A 254 -15.57 -17.13 -7.44
N ILE A 255 -16.05 -17.55 -6.27
CA ILE A 255 -15.22 -18.10 -5.19
C ILE A 255 -14.53 -19.39 -5.64
N SER A 256 -15.25 -20.29 -6.32
CA SER A 256 -14.71 -21.58 -6.77
C SER A 256 -13.56 -21.48 -7.79
N GLN A 257 -13.48 -20.36 -8.52
CA GLN A 257 -12.43 -20.09 -9.50
C GLN A 257 -11.12 -19.60 -8.86
N GLN A 258 -11.18 -19.09 -7.62
CA GLN A 258 -10.03 -18.55 -6.90
C GLN A 258 -9.25 -19.68 -6.22
N LYS A 259 -8.22 -20.19 -6.92
CA LYS A 259 -7.32 -21.26 -6.46
C LYS A 259 -5.91 -20.71 -6.20
N ASN A 260 -5.08 -21.49 -5.52
CA ASN A 260 -3.65 -21.18 -5.26
C ASN A 260 -3.43 -19.83 -4.55
N ILE A 261 -3.97 -19.72 -3.32
CA ILE A 261 -4.04 -18.45 -2.60
C ILE A 261 -2.67 -17.96 -2.12
N ASN A 262 -2.27 -16.81 -2.63
CA ASN A 262 -1.14 -15.99 -2.19
C ASN A 262 -1.63 -14.71 -1.50
N GLN A 263 -0.73 -13.82 -1.10
CA GLN A 263 -1.10 -12.58 -0.41
C GLN A 263 -2.06 -11.73 -1.23
N GLU A 264 -1.79 -11.50 -2.51
CA GLU A 264 -2.63 -10.64 -3.37
C GLU A 264 -4.03 -11.24 -3.62
N SER A 265 -4.08 -12.51 -4.03
CA SER A 265 -5.34 -13.22 -4.28
C SER A 265 -6.16 -13.43 -3.00
N ALA A 266 -5.53 -13.49 -1.82
CA ALA A 266 -6.23 -13.59 -0.54
C ALA A 266 -7.12 -12.36 -0.29
N TYR A 267 -6.68 -11.16 -0.67
CA TYR A 267 -7.49 -9.94 -0.51
C TYR A 267 -8.74 -9.97 -1.39
N ARG A 268 -8.61 -10.43 -2.64
CA ARG A 268 -9.76 -10.59 -3.55
C ARG A 268 -10.73 -11.63 -3.02
N LEU A 269 -10.23 -12.80 -2.61
CA LEU A 269 -11.05 -13.88 -2.08
C LEU A 269 -11.77 -13.49 -0.78
N MET A 270 -11.10 -12.72 0.08
CA MET A 270 -11.71 -12.13 1.28
C MET A 270 -12.90 -11.23 0.90
N GLY A 271 -12.74 -10.39 -0.12
CA GLY A 271 -13.85 -9.57 -0.66
C GLY A 271 -15.03 -10.41 -1.14
N SER A 272 -14.77 -11.51 -1.84
CA SER A 272 -15.81 -12.43 -2.30
C SER A 272 -16.55 -13.13 -1.17
N TYR A 273 -15.83 -13.59 -0.15
CA TYR A 273 -16.46 -14.16 1.05
C TYR A 273 -17.27 -13.14 1.85
N THR A 274 -16.81 -11.89 1.92
CA THR A 274 -17.57 -10.80 2.55
C THR A 274 -18.88 -10.54 1.80
N THR A 275 -18.82 -10.53 0.46
CA THR A 275 -19.99 -10.38 -0.42
C THR A 275 -20.98 -11.53 -0.21
N ALA A 276 -20.48 -12.78 -0.21
CA ALA A 276 -21.29 -13.97 0.06
C ALA A 276 -21.94 -13.92 1.44
N GLY A 277 -21.21 -13.49 2.48
CA GLY A 277 -21.74 -13.32 3.83
C GLY A 277 -22.94 -12.36 3.88
N LYS A 278 -22.82 -11.21 3.21
CA LYS A 278 -23.91 -10.22 3.09
C LYS A 278 -25.12 -10.79 2.35
N ILE A 279 -24.91 -11.43 1.21
CA ILE A 279 -25.98 -12.06 0.42
C ILE A 279 -26.72 -13.11 1.25
N TYR A 280 -26.00 -14.01 1.92
CA TYR A 280 -26.62 -15.08 2.69
C TYR A 280 -27.34 -14.60 3.95
N LYS A 281 -26.91 -13.47 4.52
CA LYS A 281 -27.63 -12.80 5.60
C LYS A 281 -29.01 -12.34 5.14
N GLU A 282 -29.11 -11.68 3.98
CA GLU A 282 -30.41 -11.24 3.42
C GLU A 282 -31.31 -12.42 3.02
N LEU A 283 -30.73 -13.53 2.56
CA LEU A 283 -31.44 -14.79 2.32
C LEU A 283 -31.85 -15.54 3.60
N ARG A 284 -31.55 -15.01 4.79
CA ARG A 284 -31.77 -15.66 6.10
C ARG A 284 -31.08 -17.02 6.25
N ASN A 285 -30.08 -17.32 5.42
CA ASN A 285 -29.22 -18.49 5.59
C ASN A 285 -28.05 -18.12 6.51
N PHE A 286 -28.34 -17.96 7.80
CA PHE A 286 -27.36 -17.49 8.77
C PHE A 286 -26.14 -18.40 8.88
N LYS A 287 -26.31 -19.72 8.63
CA LYS A 287 -25.18 -20.65 8.68
C LYS A 287 -24.18 -20.43 7.55
N LYS A 288 -24.65 -20.26 6.31
CA LYS A 288 -23.79 -19.90 5.18
C LYS A 288 -23.19 -18.49 5.35
N ALA A 289 -23.95 -17.55 5.90
CA ALA A 289 -23.46 -16.20 6.17
C ALA A 289 -22.28 -16.22 7.16
N GLU A 290 -22.47 -16.85 8.33
CA GLU A 290 -21.43 -17.04 9.36
C GLU A 290 -20.18 -17.71 8.77
N THR A 291 -20.37 -18.80 8.03
CA THR A 291 -19.26 -19.53 7.39
C THR A 291 -18.47 -18.62 6.45
N SER A 292 -19.16 -17.83 5.63
CA SER A 292 -18.52 -16.93 4.68
C SER A 292 -17.72 -15.82 5.38
N PHE A 293 -18.30 -15.16 6.39
CA PHE A 293 -17.58 -14.16 7.18
C PHE A 293 -16.37 -14.76 7.92
N ALA A 294 -16.50 -15.97 8.46
CA ALA A 294 -15.38 -16.67 9.10
C ALA A 294 -14.23 -16.95 8.12
N GLN A 295 -14.53 -17.32 6.87
CA GLN A 295 -13.52 -17.52 5.83
C GLN A 295 -12.81 -16.21 5.47
N ALA A 296 -13.56 -15.10 5.31
CA ALA A 296 -12.98 -13.78 5.08
C ALA A 296 -12.02 -13.37 6.22
N LEU A 297 -12.45 -13.54 7.47
CA LEU A 297 -11.63 -13.22 8.65
C LEU A 297 -10.37 -14.09 8.74
N ASN A 298 -10.46 -15.38 8.40
CA ASN A 298 -9.30 -16.27 8.37
C ASN A 298 -8.24 -15.79 7.35
N LEU A 299 -8.66 -15.43 6.13
CA LEU A 299 -7.76 -14.89 5.11
C LEU A 299 -7.08 -13.60 5.59
N LEU A 300 -7.84 -12.69 6.20
CA LEU A 300 -7.31 -11.45 6.75
C LEU A 300 -6.26 -11.72 7.84
N ASN A 301 -6.56 -12.61 8.79
CA ASN A 301 -5.63 -12.94 9.88
C ASN A 301 -4.37 -13.66 9.38
N LYS A 302 -4.48 -14.48 8.34
CA LYS A 302 -3.37 -15.23 7.76
C LYS A 302 -2.42 -14.34 6.95
N TYR A 303 -2.94 -13.46 6.10
CA TYR A 303 -2.12 -12.71 5.12
C TYR A 303 -1.89 -11.24 5.48
N TYR A 304 -2.67 -10.68 6.42
CA TYR A 304 -2.70 -9.24 6.69
C TYR A 304 -2.66 -8.90 8.19
N LYS A 305 -2.04 -9.74 9.02
CA LYS A 305 -1.98 -9.60 10.48
C LYS A 305 -1.59 -8.17 10.91
N GLY A 306 -2.51 -7.46 11.55
CA GLY A 306 -2.31 -6.10 12.06
C GLY A 306 -2.49 -4.97 11.03
N SER A 307 -2.92 -5.28 9.81
CA SER A 307 -3.20 -4.31 8.74
C SER A 307 -4.67 -4.40 8.28
N ARG A 308 -5.08 -3.55 7.32
CA ARG A 308 -6.43 -3.61 6.69
C ARG A 308 -7.59 -3.57 7.71
N LEU A 309 -7.45 -2.71 8.73
CA LEU A 309 -8.41 -2.60 9.83
C LEU A 309 -9.80 -2.15 9.38
N ARG A 310 -9.88 -1.36 8.31
CA ARG A 310 -11.14 -0.94 7.70
C ARG A 310 -11.93 -2.15 7.21
N GLU A 311 -11.27 -3.06 6.51
CA GLU A 311 -11.89 -4.26 5.97
C GLU A 311 -12.35 -5.22 7.06
N LYS A 312 -11.65 -5.24 8.21
CA LYS A 312 -12.05 -6.01 9.40
C LYS A 312 -13.36 -5.52 10.05
N ALA A 313 -13.70 -4.25 9.87
CA ALA A 313 -14.85 -3.62 10.52
C ALA A 313 -16.17 -3.76 9.72
N ASN A 314 -16.10 -4.22 8.46
CA ASN A 314 -17.23 -4.36 7.54
C ASN A 314 -17.94 -5.71 7.63
#